data_AF-A0A844TWY4-F1
#
_entry.id   AF-A0A844TWY4-F1
#
_cell.length_a   1.000
_cell.length_b   1.000
_cell.length_c   1.000
_cell.angle_alpha   90.00
_cell.angle_beta   90.00
_cell.angle_gamma   90.00
#
_symmetry.space_group_name_H-M   'P 1'
#
loop_
_entity.id
_entity.type
_entity.pdbx_description
1 polymer ?
#
loop_
_entity_poly.entity_id
_entity_poly.type
_entity_poly.pdbx_seq_one_letter_code
_entity_poly.pdbx_strand_id
1 'polypeptide(L)'
;MDVFGLSSFDPFEFGFITSFPDNLHFGQQRVTPNFSDIGSQAHPSIRGRAISDVGKDIAANRINPNIFLISYTVDPTTGKAVTLNNRGLAALSEGGKMPSDAIFVPFDKVPERLKKDFGLLGYSNEVVPSKSIAVTQNKDGTGLDRIIKNYT
;
A
#
# COMPACT_ATOMS: atom_id res chain seq x y z
N MET A 1 -8.48 -7.63 20.72
CA MET A 1 -8.90 -7.73 19.31
C MET A 1 -9.26 -6.33 18.84
N ASP A 2 -8.52 -5.77 17.88
CA ASP A 2 -8.96 -4.54 17.20
C ASP A 2 -10.03 -4.91 16.18
N VAL A 3 -11.28 -4.65 16.54
CA VAL A 3 -12.49 -5.00 15.79
C VAL A 3 -12.57 -4.27 14.44
N PHE A 4 -11.75 -3.23 14.23
CA PHE A 4 -11.83 -2.35 13.07
C PHE A 4 -10.63 -2.43 12.11
N GLY A 5 -9.54 -3.11 12.50
CA GLY A 5 -8.32 -3.16 11.68
C GLY A 5 -7.75 -1.77 11.40
N LEU A 6 -7.87 -0.87 12.38
CA LEU A 6 -7.33 0.47 12.31
C LEU A 6 -5.82 0.35 12.41
N SER A 7 -5.11 1.09 11.55
CA SER A 7 -3.66 1.14 11.62
C SER A 7 -3.25 1.86 12.90
N SER A 8 -3.16 1.15 14.01
CA SER A 8 -2.45 1.61 15.22
C SER A 8 -0.92 1.61 15.02
N PHE A 9 -0.46 1.26 13.82
CA PHE A 9 0.95 1.27 13.47
C PHE A 9 1.33 2.68 13.04
N ASP A 10 2.12 3.35 13.87
CA ASP A 10 2.78 4.60 13.53
C ASP A 10 4.15 4.29 12.93
N PRO A 11 4.37 4.48 11.61
CA PRO A 11 5.66 4.20 11.00
C PRO A 11 6.77 5.14 11.50
N PHE A 12 6.44 6.29 12.10
CA PHE A 12 7.45 7.22 12.64
C PHE A 12 8.05 6.77 13.98
N GLU A 13 7.41 5.84 14.70
CA GLU A 13 7.93 5.34 15.98
C GLU A 13 9.29 4.64 15.81
N PHE A 14 9.46 3.93 14.69
CA PHE A 14 10.67 3.15 14.40
C PHE A 14 11.29 3.47 13.03
N GLY A 15 10.65 4.34 12.26
CA GLY A 15 11.00 4.56 10.86
C GLY A 15 11.94 5.74 10.64
N PHE A 16 12.63 5.69 9.50
CA PHE A 16 13.53 6.73 9.03
C PHE A 16 13.02 7.28 7.70
N ILE A 17 13.05 8.61 7.54
CA ILE A 17 12.73 9.22 6.25
C ILE A 17 13.87 8.92 5.27
N THR A 18 13.50 8.39 4.10
CA THR A 18 14.42 8.10 3.00
C THR A 18 13.84 8.68 1.72
N SER A 19 14.65 8.77 0.66
CA SER A 19 14.11 8.91 -0.69
C SER A 19 13.14 7.76 -0.99
N PHE A 20 12.14 8.02 -1.84
CA PHE A 20 11.19 6.99 -2.25
C PHE A 20 11.93 5.84 -2.93
N PRO A 21 11.73 4.58 -2.51
CA PRO A 21 12.50 3.47 -3.02
C PRO A 21 12.07 3.11 -4.45
N ASP A 22 13.06 2.92 -5.32
CA ASP A 22 12.86 2.25 -6.59
C ASP A 22 12.39 0.81 -6.35
N ASN A 23 11.67 0.25 -7.32
CA ASN A 23 11.29 -1.16 -7.30
C ASN A 23 10.40 -1.58 -6.11
N LEU A 24 9.53 -0.70 -5.59
CA LEU A 24 8.65 -1.01 -4.46
C LEU A 24 7.59 -2.08 -4.82
N HIS A 25 7.34 -3.02 -3.91
CA HIS A 25 6.38 -4.12 -4.07
C HIS A 25 5.16 -3.96 -3.15
N PHE A 26 4.04 -4.55 -3.55
CA PHE A 26 2.88 -4.78 -2.69
C PHE A 26 3.14 -5.93 -1.72
N GLY A 27 2.82 -5.72 -0.46
CA GLY A 27 2.99 -6.70 0.62
C GLY A 27 1.73 -7.51 0.95
N GLN A 28 0.64 -7.29 0.21
CA GLN A 28 -0.64 -7.97 0.41
C GLN A 28 -1.15 -8.55 -0.91
N GLN A 29 -1.91 -9.64 -0.82
CA GLN A 29 -2.53 -10.29 -1.99
C GLN A 29 -3.56 -9.39 -2.68
N ARG A 30 -4.25 -8.55 -1.89
CA ARG A 30 -5.38 -7.74 -2.36
C ARG A 30 -5.62 -6.50 -1.50
N VAL A 31 -6.38 -5.57 -2.05
CA VAL A 31 -6.95 -4.41 -1.34
C VAL A 31 -8.44 -4.24 -1.68
N THR A 32 -9.18 -3.60 -0.79
CA THR A 32 -10.52 -3.10 -1.10
C THR A 32 -10.46 -1.87 -2.00
N PRO A 33 -11.49 -1.57 -2.80
CA PRO A 33 -11.44 -0.49 -3.80
C PRO A 33 -11.36 0.91 -3.20
N ASN A 34 -11.75 1.08 -1.93
CA ASN A 34 -11.80 2.37 -1.26
C ASN A 34 -10.77 2.50 -0.14
N PHE A 35 -10.31 3.72 0.07
CA PHE A 35 -9.59 4.11 1.27
C PHE A 35 -10.50 4.00 2.50
N SER A 36 -9.89 3.75 3.66
CA SER A 36 -10.63 3.69 4.91
C SER A 36 -11.14 5.08 5.25
N ASP A 37 -12.37 5.16 5.73
CA ASP A 37 -12.96 6.40 6.22
C ASP A 37 -12.84 6.52 7.74
N ILE A 38 -13.26 5.49 8.48
CA ILE A 38 -13.21 5.43 9.94
C ILE A 38 -11.80 5.10 10.43
N GLY A 39 -11.30 5.86 11.42
CA GLY A 39 -10.00 5.66 12.08
C GLY A 39 -8.78 5.71 11.12
N SER A 40 -8.98 6.33 9.96
CA SER A 40 -7.95 6.49 8.94
C SER A 40 -7.07 7.69 9.26
N GLN A 41 -5.75 7.49 9.28
CA GLN A 41 -4.75 8.56 9.29
C GLN A 41 -4.55 9.20 7.90
N ALA A 42 -5.31 8.75 6.89
CA ALA A 42 -5.21 9.26 5.54
C ALA A 42 -5.66 10.74 5.47
N HIS A 43 -5.05 11.50 4.56
CA HIS A 43 -5.40 12.90 4.34
C HIS A 43 -6.89 13.08 3.99
N PRO A 44 -7.58 14.16 4.42
CA PRO A 44 -9.01 14.36 4.15
C PRO A 44 -9.40 14.28 2.66
N SER A 45 -8.51 14.65 1.75
CA SER A 45 -8.74 14.58 0.31
C SER A 45 -8.82 13.16 -0.28
N ILE A 46 -8.48 12.12 0.51
CA ILE A 46 -8.47 10.72 0.07
C ILE A 46 -9.34 9.78 0.93
N ARG A 47 -9.74 10.18 2.14
CA ARG A 47 -10.55 9.35 3.04
C ARG A 47 -11.86 8.90 2.38
N GLY A 48 -12.17 7.61 2.51
CA GLY A 48 -13.39 6.99 1.94
C GLY A 48 -13.45 6.88 0.41
N ARG A 49 -12.56 7.55 -0.33
CA ARG A 49 -12.60 7.62 -1.80
C ARG A 49 -12.14 6.32 -2.44
N ALA A 50 -12.56 6.09 -3.68
CA ALA A 50 -12.05 5.00 -4.50
C ALA A 50 -10.59 5.25 -4.89
N ILE A 51 -9.79 4.19 -4.92
CA ILE A 51 -8.39 4.20 -5.38
C ILE A 51 -8.30 4.81 -6.79
N SER A 52 -9.25 4.46 -7.66
CA SER A 52 -9.32 4.95 -9.06
C SER A 52 -9.55 6.45 -9.16
N ASP A 53 -10.42 7.02 -8.33
CA ASP A 53 -10.69 8.46 -8.35
C ASP A 53 -9.50 9.25 -7.83
N VAL A 54 -8.85 8.72 -6.80
CA VAL A 54 -7.62 9.31 -6.25
C VAL A 54 -6.47 9.20 -7.26
N GLY A 55 -6.31 8.05 -7.93
CA GLY A 55 -5.33 7.87 -9.00
C GLY A 55 -5.53 8.86 -10.15
N LYS A 56 -6.78 9.05 -10.61
CA LYS A 56 -7.12 10.06 -11.63
C LYS A 56 -6.75 11.48 -11.19
N ASP A 57 -6.98 11.82 -9.92
CA ASP A 57 -6.63 13.13 -9.38
C ASP A 57 -5.11 13.34 -9.27
N ILE A 58 -4.35 12.30 -8.94
CA ILE A 58 -2.89 12.33 -8.97
C ILE A 58 -2.39 12.56 -10.40
N ALA A 59 -2.91 11.80 -11.37
CA ALA A 59 -2.56 11.95 -12.78
C ALA A 59 -2.86 13.38 -13.28
N ALA A 60 -4.00 13.94 -12.87
CA ALA A 60 -4.44 15.30 -13.22
C ALA A 60 -3.78 16.43 -12.40
N ASN A 61 -2.81 16.15 -11.53
CA ASN A 61 -2.18 17.13 -10.61
C ASN A 61 -3.16 17.80 -9.62
N ARG A 62 -4.35 17.22 -9.38
CA ARG A 62 -5.30 17.70 -8.37
C ARG A 62 -4.93 17.24 -6.96
N ILE A 63 -4.18 16.14 -6.86
CA ILE A 63 -3.59 15.64 -5.61
C ILE A 63 -2.07 15.59 -5.78
N ASN A 64 -1.36 16.21 -4.84
CA ASN A 64 0.09 16.09 -4.74
C ASN A 64 0.46 14.70 -4.19
N PRO A 65 1.32 13.90 -4.86
CA PRO A 65 1.69 12.58 -4.37
C PRO A 65 2.38 12.60 -2.98
N ASN A 66 3.00 13.71 -2.57
CA ASN A 66 3.62 13.85 -1.25
C ASN A 66 2.63 13.84 -0.08
N ILE A 67 1.31 13.90 -0.32
CA ILE A 67 0.33 13.69 0.76
C ILE A 67 0.28 12.22 1.21
N PHE A 68 0.81 11.30 0.41
CA PHE A 68 0.88 9.88 0.74
C PHE A 68 2.14 9.62 1.55
N LEU A 69 1.95 9.40 2.85
CA LEU A 69 3.00 8.87 3.71
C LEU A 69 3.15 7.38 3.45
N ILE A 70 3.99 7.03 2.47
CA ILE A 70 4.31 5.64 2.16
C ILE A 70 5.41 5.16 3.09
N SER A 71 5.08 4.20 3.94
CA SER A 71 6.06 3.42 4.70
C SER A 71 6.35 2.09 4.01
N TYR A 72 7.58 1.61 4.15
CA TYR A 72 8.03 0.38 3.56
C TYR A 72 9.04 -0.34 4.45
N THR A 73 9.25 -1.62 4.19
CA THR A 73 10.30 -2.43 4.80
C THR A 73 11.05 -3.22 3.73
N VAL A 74 12.09 -3.95 4.11
CA VAL A 74 12.78 -4.89 3.22
C VAL A 74 12.51 -6.30 3.72
N ASP A 75 11.95 -7.16 2.87
CA ASP A 75 11.80 -8.58 3.17
C ASP A 75 13.18 -9.24 3.22
N PRO A 76 13.62 -9.77 4.38
CA PRO A 76 14.95 -10.35 4.54
C PRO A 76 15.15 -11.63 3.70
N THR A 77 14.06 -12.28 3.27
CA THR A 77 14.13 -13.52 2.48
C THR A 77 14.42 -13.23 1.02
N THR A 78 13.79 -12.19 0.46
CA THR A 78 13.85 -11.88 -0.97
C THR A 78 14.67 -10.64 -1.30
N GLY A 79 15.00 -9.81 -0.31
CA GLY A 79 15.65 -8.51 -0.48
C GLY A 79 14.74 -7.43 -1.09
N LYS A 80 13.45 -7.73 -1.31
CA LYS A 80 12.50 -6.78 -1.93
C LYS A 80 12.11 -5.68 -0.96
N ALA A 81 12.06 -4.44 -1.45
CA ALA A 81 11.36 -3.35 -0.77
C ALA A 81 9.85 -3.56 -0.87
N VAL A 82 9.14 -3.50 0.25
CA VAL A 82 7.71 -3.83 0.35
C VAL A 82 6.95 -2.72 1.06
N THR A 83 5.90 -2.20 0.42
CA THR A 83 5.03 -1.21 1.04
C THR A 83 4.22 -1.79 2.19
N LEU A 84 4.06 -0.99 3.24
CA LEU A 84 3.14 -1.23 4.34
C LEU A 84 1.79 -0.52 4.11
N ASN A 85 1.67 0.27 3.02
CA ASN A 85 0.52 1.09 2.67
C ASN A 85 -0.04 0.73 1.27
N ASN A 86 -0.46 -0.53 1.09
CA ASN A 86 -0.84 -1.06 -0.23
C ASN A 86 -1.87 -0.22 -1.00
N ARG A 87 -2.90 0.34 -0.34
CA ARG A 87 -3.89 1.22 -1.01
C ARG A 87 -3.28 2.55 -1.47
N GLY A 88 -2.35 3.11 -0.69
CA GLY A 88 -1.63 4.33 -1.08
C GLY A 88 -0.76 4.08 -2.30
N LEU A 89 0.05 3.03 -2.28
CA LEU A 89 0.87 2.64 -3.43
C LEU A 89 0.02 2.32 -4.67
N ALA A 90 -1.15 1.69 -4.50
CA ALA A 90 -2.06 1.39 -5.59
C ALA A 90 -2.57 2.66 -6.29
N ALA A 91 -2.99 3.67 -5.53
CA ALA A 91 -3.45 4.95 -6.09
C ALA A 91 -2.31 5.72 -6.79
N LEU A 92 -1.12 5.73 -6.19
CA LEU A 92 0.08 6.32 -6.80
C LEU A 92 0.45 5.61 -8.11
N SER A 93 0.38 4.27 -8.12
CA SER A 93 0.63 3.46 -9.32
C SER A 93 -0.37 3.77 -10.44
N GLU A 94 -1.66 3.90 -10.13
CA GLU A 94 -2.67 4.31 -11.12
C GLU A 94 -2.49 5.77 -11.59
N GLY A 95 -2.03 6.65 -10.69
CA GLY A 95 -1.77 8.05 -11.00
C GLY A 95 -0.46 8.32 -11.74
N GLY A 96 0.43 7.33 -11.80
CA GLY A 96 1.73 7.43 -12.48
C GLY A 96 2.70 8.45 -11.86
N LYS A 97 2.48 8.83 -10.59
CA LYS A 97 3.35 9.79 -9.88
C LYS A 97 3.61 9.29 -8.47
N MET A 98 4.85 9.48 -8.03
CA MET A 98 5.32 9.02 -6.72
C MET A 98 5.69 10.21 -5.85
N PRO A 99 5.61 10.05 -4.51
CA PRO A 99 6.16 11.04 -3.60
C PRO A 99 7.70 11.04 -3.70
N SER A 100 8.32 12.11 -3.22
CA SER A 100 9.79 12.23 -3.17
C SER A 100 10.39 11.33 -2.09
N ASP A 101 9.67 11.18 -0.98
CA ASP A 101 10.16 10.54 0.24
C ASP A 101 9.26 9.38 0.67
N ALA A 102 9.83 8.47 1.43
CA ALA A 102 9.17 7.35 2.09
C ALA A 102 9.70 7.17 3.51
N ILE A 103 9.05 6.31 4.28
CA ILE A 103 9.46 5.96 5.65
C ILE A 103 9.93 4.51 5.65
N PHE A 104 11.24 4.29 5.78
CA PHE A 104 11.80 2.96 5.96
C PHE A 104 11.59 2.48 7.38
N VAL A 105 10.96 1.32 7.55
CA VAL A 105 10.73 0.67 8.84
C VAL A 105 11.54 -0.64 8.89
N PRO A 106 12.41 -0.83 9.91
CA PRO A 106 13.10 -2.10 10.11
C PRO A 106 12.15 -3.29 10.20
N PHE A 107 12.48 -4.40 9.53
CA PHE A 107 11.58 -5.54 9.34
C PHE A 107 11.10 -6.17 10.67
N ASP A 108 11.95 -6.18 11.70
CA ASP A 108 11.62 -6.68 13.04
C ASP A 108 10.62 -5.79 13.79
N LYS A 109 10.45 -4.53 13.36
CA LYS A 109 9.47 -3.59 13.92
C LYS A 109 8.14 -3.58 13.18
N VAL A 110 8.07 -4.22 12.01
CA VAL A 110 6.84 -4.29 11.23
C VAL A 110 5.86 -5.28 11.90
N PRO A 111 4.61 -4.85 12.18
CA PRO A 111 3.59 -5.74 12.74
C PRO A 111 3.34 -6.98 11.88
N GLU A 112 3.20 -8.16 12.50
CA GLU A 112 2.97 -9.44 11.81
C GLU A 112 1.79 -9.41 10.85
N ARG A 113 0.70 -8.71 11.21
CA ARG A 113 -0.49 -8.54 10.35
C ARG A 113 -0.21 -7.88 9.00
N LEU A 114 0.90 -7.15 8.85
CA LEU A 114 1.31 -6.52 7.60
C LEU A 114 2.24 -7.41 6.76
N LYS A 115 2.79 -8.47 7.38
CA LYS A 115 3.68 -9.47 6.75
C LYS A 115 2.97 -10.79 6.46
N LYS A 116 1.76 -10.99 6.98
CA LYS A 116 1.00 -12.25 6.94
C LYS A 116 0.83 -12.89 5.55
N ASP A 117 0.93 -12.08 4.47
CA ASP A 117 0.72 -12.55 3.10
C ASP A 117 2.05 -12.91 2.42
N PHE A 118 3.21 -12.65 3.05
CA PHE A 118 4.52 -12.91 2.44
C PHE A 118 4.72 -14.40 2.22
N GLY A 119 5.21 -14.77 1.04
CA GLY A 119 5.36 -16.16 0.59
C GLY A 119 4.06 -16.79 0.06
N LEU A 120 2.90 -16.16 0.23
CA LEU A 120 1.64 -16.66 -0.31
C LEU A 120 1.47 -16.30 -1.79
N LEU A 121 0.64 -17.07 -2.49
CA LEU A 121 0.25 -16.78 -3.87
C LEU A 121 -0.76 -15.64 -3.90
N GLY A 122 -0.47 -14.63 -4.72
CA GLY A 122 -1.39 -13.55 -5.09
C GLY A 122 -2.44 -14.02 -6.08
N TYR A 123 -3.24 -13.07 -6.54
CA TYR A 123 -4.40 -13.36 -7.39
C TYR A 123 -4.03 -13.94 -8.76
N SER A 124 -2.84 -13.61 -9.29
CA SER A 124 -2.33 -14.10 -10.57
C SER A 124 -1.27 -15.21 -10.41
N ASN A 125 -1.30 -15.94 -9.28
CA ASN A 125 -0.34 -16.98 -8.92
C ASN A 125 1.11 -16.50 -8.73
N GLU A 126 1.30 -15.21 -8.48
CA GLU A 126 2.60 -14.62 -8.18
C GLU A 126 2.88 -14.64 -6.68
N VAL A 127 4.13 -14.85 -6.26
CA VAL A 127 4.48 -14.87 -4.83
C VAL A 127 4.56 -13.44 -4.28
N VAL A 128 3.82 -13.16 -3.20
CA VAL A 128 3.89 -11.90 -2.45
C VAL A 128 5.19 -11.88 -1.62
N PRO A 129 5.96 -10.78 -1.55
CA PRO A 129 5.72 -9.47 -2.14
C PRO A 129 5.81 -9.42 -3.68
N SER A 130 4.86 -8.74 -4.30
CA SER A 130 4.67 -8.72 -5.75
C SER A 130 4.58 -7.30 -6.33
N LYS A 131 4.83 -7.17 -7.64
CA LYS A 131 4.57 -5.95 -8.42
C LYS A 131 3.10 -5.77 -8.79
N SER A 132 2.24 -6.73 -8.49
CA SER A 132 0.80 -6.67 -8.70
C SER A 132 0.02 -6.76 -7.40
N ILE A 133 -1.16 -6.13 -7.40
CA ILE A 133 -2.16 -6.31 -6.34
C ILE A 133 -3.56 -6.35 -6.94
N ALA A 134 -4.39 -7.27 -6.44
CA ALA A 134 -5.78 -7.34 -6.82
C ALA A 134 -6.63 -6.32 -6.05
N VAL A 135 -7.52 -5.64 -6.75
CA VAL A 135 -8.61 -4.87 -6.14
C VAL A 135 -9.85 -5.75 -6.10
N THR A 136 -10.34 -6.09 -4.92
CA THR A 136 -11.50 -6.97 -4.74
C THR A 136 -12.59 -6.28 -3.92
N GLN A 137 -13.84 -6.45 -4.31
CA GLN A 137 -14.99 -5.93 -3.57
C GLN A 137 -15.12 -6.64 -2.21
N ASN A 138 -14.90 -7.95 -2.19
CA ASN A 138 -15.11 -8.78 -1.02
C ASN A 138 -13.82 -9.06 -0.25
N LYS A 139 -13.95 -9.29 1.06
CA LYS A 139 -12.82 -9.59 1.95
C LYS A 139 -12.28 -11.02 1.83
N ASP A 140 -13.03 -11.92 1.22
CA ASP A 140 -12.61 -13.30 0.95
C ASP A 140 -11.75 -13.42 -0.33
N GLY A 141 -11.56 -12.31 -1.07
CA GLY A 141 -10.83 -12.29 -2.33
C GLY A 141 -11.70 -12.50 -3.57
N THR A 142 -13.00 -12.71 -3.42
CA THR A 142 -13.96 -12.76 -4.54
C THR A 142 -14.35 -11.35 -5.00
N GLY A 143 -14.99 -11.27 -6.17
CA GLY A 143 -15.38 -9.99 -6.76
C GLY A 143 -14.17 -9.17 -7.19
N LEU A 144 -13.26 -9.78 -7.94
CA LEU A 144 -12.16 -9.07 -8.59
C LEU A 144 -12.74 -7.95 -9.47
N ASP A 145 -12.27 -6.74 -9.22
CA ASP A 145 -12.55 -5.59 -10.05
C ASP A 145 -11.44 -5.42 -11.10
N ARG A 146 -10.19 -5.33 -10.64
CA ARG A 146 -9.02 -5.16 -11.51
C ARG A 146 -7.71 -5.51 -10.79
N ILE A 147 -6.62 -5.57 -11.56
CA ILE A 147 -5.27 -5.75 -11.04
C ILE A 147 -4.47 -4.47 -11.31
N ILE A 148 -3.83 -3.95 -10.28
CA ILE A 148 -2.94 -2.79 -10.37
C ILE A 148 -1.49 -3.30 -10.36
N LYS A 149 -0.64 -2.70 -11.20
CA LYS A 149 0.80 -3.00 -11.26
C LYS A 149 1.62 -1.77 -10.89
N ASN A 150 2.69 -1.98 -10.12
CA ASN A 150 3.62 -0.92 -9.74
C ASN A 150 4.96 -1.07 -10.46
N TYR A 151 5.30 -0.10 -11.31
CA TYR A 151 6.50 -0.12 -12.15
C TYR A 151 7.58 0.87 -11.72
N THR A 152 7.42 1.54 -10.58
CA THR A 152 8.53 2.23 -9.91
C THR A 152 9.67 1.26 -9.66
#